data_AF-A0A3D2V0E8-F1
#
_entry.id   AF-A0A3D2V0E8-F1
#
_cell.length_a   1.000
_cell.length_b   1.000
_cell.length_c   1.000
_cell.angle_alpha   90.00
_cell.angle_beta   90.00
_cell.angle_gamma   90.00
#
_symmetry.space_group_name_H-M   'P 1'
#
loop_
_entity.id
_entity.type
_entity.pdbx_description
1 polymer ?
#
loop_
_entity_poly.entity_id
_entity_poly.type
_entity_poly.pdbx_seq_one_letter_code
_entity_poly.pdbx_strand_id
1 'polypeptide(L)' 'MQYKAFIGIGSNLGTPAENCEQAIHLLHIPPEIEVVARSSLYESEPVG' A
#
# COMPACT_ATOMS: atom_id res chain seq x y z
N MET A 1 19.90 11.23 4.34
CA MET A 1 18.98 12.13 3.61
C MET A 1 17.63 11.44 3.57
N GLN A 2 16.52 12.13 3.87
CA GLN A 2 15.19 11.53 3.87
C GLN A 2 14.47 11.88 2.57
N TYR A 3 13.87 10.89 1.91
CA TYR A 3 13.09 11.08 0.69
C TYR A 3 11.62 10.87 0.99
N LYS A 4 10.75 11.65 0.34
CA LYS A 4 9.31 11.40 0.33
C LYS A 4 8.93 10.76 -1.01
N ALA A 5 8.16 9.69 -0.94
CA ALA A 5 7.67 8.96 -2.09
C ALA A 5 6.18 8.65 -1.92
N PHE A 6 5.49 8.45 -3.04
CA PHE A 6 4.13 7.94 -3.09
C PHE A 6 4.16 6.58 -3.78
N ILE A 7 3.44 5.61 -3.22
CA ILE A 7 3.39 4.22 -3.72
C ILE A 7 1.93 3.86 -3.97
N GLY A 8 1.62 3.39 -5.17
CA GLY A 8 0.32 2.80 -5.49
C GLY A 8 0.28 1.34 -5.04
N ILE A 9 -0.77 0.96 -4.31
CA ILE A 9 -1.01 -0.42 -3.87
C ILE A 9 -2.38 -0.85 -4.41
N GLY A 10 -2.44 -2.02 -5.04
CA GLY A 10 -3.67 -2.59 -5.57
C GLY A 10 -3.62 -4.12 -5.55
N SER A 11 -4.78 -4.74 -5.43
CA SER A 11 -4.94 -6.19 -5.43
C SER A 11 -6.28 -6.56 -6.05
N ASN A 12 -6.35 -7.68 -6.76
CA ASN A 12 -7.57 -8.18 -7.41
C ASN A 12 -7.81 -9.68 -7.14
N LEU A 13 -7.03 -10.32 -6.26
CA LEU A 13 -7.11 -11.75 -5.94
C LEU A 13 -7.25 -11.95 -4.42
N GLY A 14 -7.90 -13.06 -4.01
CA GLY A 14 -8.07 -13.40 -2.60
C GLY A 14 -8.94 -12.37 -1.88
N THR A 15 -8.41 -11.78 -0.80
CA THR A 15 -9.05 -10.67 -0.08
C THR A 15 -8.29 -9.36 -0.35
N PRO A 16 -8.66 -8.56 -1.37
CA PRO A 16 -7.89 -7.40 -1.80
C PRO A 16 -7.57 -6.38 -0.71
N ALA A 17 -8.56 -6.08 0.14
CA ALA A 17 -8.38 -5.14 1.23
C ALA A 17 -7.32 -5.62 2.24
N GLU A 18 -7.38 -6.89 2.64
CA GLU A 18 -6.39 -7.48 3.57
C GLU A 18 -4.99 -7.50 2.95
N ASN A 19 -4.88 -7.84 1.66
CA ASN A 19 -3.61 -7.81 0.94
C ASN A 19 -2.98 -6.41 0.91
N CYS A 20 -3.80 -5.38 0.64
CA CYS A 20 -3.34 -3.99 0.66
C CYS A 20 -2.88 -3.56 2.06
N GLU A 21 -3.64 -3.90 3.11
CA GLU A 21 -3.27 -3.57 4.49
C GLU A 21 -1.99 -4.31 4.93
N GLN A 22 -1.84 -5.58 4.55
CA GLN A 22 -0.61 -6.34 4.81
C GLN A 22 0.60 -5.73 4.08
N ALA A 23 0.44 -5.30 2.83
CA ALA A 23 1.52 -4.63 2.10
C ALA A 23 1.96 -3.33 2.80
N ILE A 24 1.01 -2.52 3.28
CA ILE A 24 1.29 -1.30 4.05
C ILE A 24 2.03 -1.65 5.35
N HIS A 25 1.58 -2.69 6.07
CA HIS A 25 2.24 -3.15 7.29
C HIS A 25 3.68 -3.59 7.02
N LEU A 26 3.90 -4.44 6.01
CA LEU A 26 5.23 -4.94 5.62
C LEU A 26 6.17 -3.81 5.17
N LEU A 27 5.65 -2.80 4.46
CA LEU A 27 6.43 -1.61 4.08
C LEU A 27 6.92 -0.82 5.29
N HIS A 28 6.20 -0.85 6.42
CA HIS A 28 6.57 -0.11 7.62
C HIS A 28 7.51 -0.87 8.58
N ILE A 29 7.79 -2.15 8.30
CA ILE A 29 8.65 -2.98 9.17
C ILE A 29 10.12 -2.51 9.16
N PRO A 30 10.76 -2.24 8.00
CA PRO A 30 12.16 -1.82 7.99
C PRO A 30 12.33 -0.44 8.64
N PRO A 31 13.36 -0.24 9.48
CA PRO A 31 13.58 1.04 10.15
C PRO A 31 13.90 2.19 9.19
N GLU A 32 14.26 1.89 7.95
CA GLU A 32 14.52 2.88 6.90
C GLU A 32 13.24 3.41 6.23
N ILE A 33 12.08 2.76 6.45
CA ILE A 33 10.81 3.10 5.79
C ILE A 33 9.74 3.45 6.82
N GLU A 34 9.33 4.72 6.79
CA GLU A 34 8.25 5.23 7.61
C GLU A 34 7.00 5.48 6.74
N VAL A 35 5.91 4.74 7.00
CA VAL A 35 4.61 5.01 6.36
C VAL A 35 3.91 6.11 7.16
N VAL A 36 4.07 7.35 6.71
CA VAL A 36 3.53 8.53 7.40
C VAL A 36 2.07 8.84 7.07
N ALA A 37 1.53 8.28 5.98
CA ALA A 37 0.15 8.47 5.55
C ALA A 37 -0.32 7.34 4.63
N ARG A 38 -1.64 7.13 4.57
CA ARG A 38 -2.30 6.25 3.60
C ARG A 38 -3.59 6.90 3.10
N SER A 39 -3.95 6.61 1.84
CA SER A 39 -5.28 6.92 1.33
C SER A 39 -6.31 5.90 1.86
N SER A 40 -7.59 6.20 1.65
CA SER A 40 -8.64 5.19 1.70
C SER A 40 -8.38 4.10 0.65
N LEU A 41 -8.96 2.92 0.87
CA LEU A 41 -9.06 1.88 -0.16
C LEU A 41 -10.21 2.22 -1.12
N TYR A 42 -9.98 1.98 -2.41
CA TYR A 42 -10.97 2.18 -3.47
C TYR A 42 -11.11 0.90 -4.27
N GLU A 43 -12.34 0.50 -4.54
CA GLU A 43 -12.64 -0.53 -5.52
C GLU A 43 -12.66 0.09 -6.92
N SER A 44 -12.07 -0.59 -7.89
CA SER A 44 -11.98 -0.11 -9.27
C SER A 44 -12.03 -1.26 -10.26
N GLU A 45 -12.64 -1.03 -11.41
CA GLU A 45 -12.60 -1.96 -12.54
C GLU A 45 -11.15 -2.21 -13.00
N PRO A 46 -10.77 -3.46 -13.37
CA PRO A 46 -9.51 -3.72 -14.03
C PRO A 46 -9.39 -2.94 -15.34
N VAL A 47 -8.21 -2.38 -15.59
CA VAL A 47 -7.90 -1.65 -16.82
C VAL A 47 -6.71 -2.30 -17.52
N GLY A 48 -6.87 -2.63 -18.80
CA GLY A 48 -5.84 -3.29 -19.63
C GLY A 48 -6.42 -4.28 -20.61
#